data_AF-A0A8J7ZCH8-F1
#
_entry.id   AF-A0A8J7ZCH8-F1
#
_cell.length_a   1.000
_cell.length_b   1.000
_cell.length_c   1.000
_cell.angle_alpha   90.00
_cell.angle_beta   90.00
_cell.angle_gamma   90.00
#
_symmetry.space_group_name_H-M   'P 1'
#
loop_
_entity.id
_entity.type
_entity.pdbx_description
1 polymer ?
#
loop_
_entity_poly.entity_id
_entity_poly.type
_entity_poly.pdbx_seq_one_letter_code
_entity_poly.pdbx_strand_id
1 'polypeptide(L)'
;MIVKEFENKLRTTFPVYCSESLEIQRLINEYVDISNSYEETSDSKKMISKAFELLAEGEVELNKIVTLMRLAVKIIKTCNGLRTWTK
;
A
#
# COMPACT_ATOMS: atom_id res chain seq x y z
N MET A 1 11.07 -3.60 -8.30
CA MET A 1 10.59 -4.88 -8.88
C MET A 1 9.33 -5.38 -8.16
N ILE A 2 9.28 -5.34 -6.83
CA ILE A 2 8.17 -5.83 -5.99
C ILE A 2 6.80 -5.16 -6.29
N VAL A 3 6.77 -3.85 -6.54
CA VAL A 3 5.51 -3.11 -6.77
C VAL A 3 4.77 -3.56 -8.04
N LYS A 4 5.47 -3.77 -9.16
CA LYS A 4 4.85 -4.21 -10.43
C LYS A 4 4.25 -5.61 -10.33
N GLU A 5 4.89 -6.48 -9.56
CA GLU A 5 4.40 -7.84 -9.31
C GLU A 5 3.13 -7.82 -8.46
N PHE A 6 3.10 -6.96 -7.44
CA PHE A 6 1.91 -6.73 -6.63
C PHE A 6 0.75 -6.16 -7.45
N GLU A 7 0.98 -5.16 -8.31
CA GLU A 7 -0.06 -4.60 -9.18
C GLU A 7 -0.65 -5.64 -10.14
N ASN A 8 0.21 -6.49 -10.72
CA ASN A 8 -0.24 -7.59 -11.57
C ASN A 8 -1.09 -8.58 -10.77
N LYS A 9 -0.65 -8.95 -9.56
CA LYS A 9 -1.40 -9.87 -8.69
C LYS A 9 -2.76 -9.28 -8.31
N LEU A 10 -2.82 -8.00 -7.97
CA LEU A 10 -4.06 -7.29 -7.63
C LEU A 10 -5.06 -7.36 -8.80
N ARG A 11 -4.59 -7.14 -10.04
CA ARG A 11 -5.42 -7.23 -11.25
C ARG A 11 -5.90 -8.65 -11.56
N THR A 12 -5.10 -9.67 -11.24
CA THR A 12 -5.46 -11.07 -11.53
C THR A 12 -6.34 -11.70 -10.46
N THR A 13 -6.22 -11.27 -9.21
CA THR A 13 -6.89 -11.90 -8.06
C THR A 13 -8.27 -11.30 -7.80
N PHE A 14 -8.48 -10.01 -8.11
CA PHE A 14 -9.73 -9.32 -7.80
C PHE A 14 -10.45 -8.87 -9.07
N PRO A 15 -11.80 -8.84 -9.07
CA PRO A 15 -12.57 -8.22 -10.13
C PRO A 15 -12.07 -6.79 -10.34
N VAL A 16 -11.85 -6.42 -11.60
CA VAL A 16 -11.17 -5.20 -12.06
C VAL A 16 -11.77 -3.87 -11.51
N TYR A 17 -12.84 -3.90 -10.72
CA TYR A 17 -13.62 -2.73 -10.31
C TYR A 17 -14.15 -2.74 -8.86
N CYS A 18 -13.61 -3.52 -7.91
CA CYS A 18 -14.00 -3.29 -6.50
C CYS A 18 -13.36 -2.00 -5.97
N SER A 19 -14.09 -1.24 -5.16
CA SER A 19 -13.64 0.03 -4.58
C SER A 19 -12.30 -0.08 -3.84
N GLU A 20 -12.07 -1.22 -3.21
CA GLU A 20 -10.91 -1.52 -2.42
C GLU A 20 -9.67 -1.77 -3.29
N SER A 21 -9.81 -2.40 -4.46
CA SER A 21 -8.66 -2.60 -5.37
C SER A 21 -8.19 -1.26 -5.96
N LEU A 22 -9.12 -0.37 -6.30
CA LEU A 22 -8.80 1.00 -6.73
C LEU A 22 -8.10 1.80 -5.62
N GLU A 23 -8.56 1.67 -4.38
CA GLU A 23 -7.95 2.33 -3.23
C GLU A 23 -6.54 1.78 -2.95
N ILE A 24 -6.36 0.46 -3.01
CA ILE A 24 -5.03 -0.17 -2.89
C ILE A 24 -4.09 0.38 -3.97
N GLN A 25 -4.54 0.44 -5.22
CA GLN A 25 -3.71 0.96 -6.30
C GLN A 25 -3.34 2.43 -6.11
N ARG A 26 -4.27 3.26 -5.62
CA ARG A 26 -3.98 4.64 -5.23
C ARG A 26 -2.90 4.73 -4.15
N LEU A 27 -3.00 3.89 -3.12
CA LEU A 27 -2.05 3.85 -2.00
C LEU A 27 -0.66 3.36 -2.43
N ILE A 28 -0.57 2.43 -3.39
CA ILE A 28 0.71 2.00 -3.98
C ILE A 28 1.38 3.17 -4.68
N ASN A 29 0.67 3.88 -5.55
CA ASN A 29 1.24 5.01 -6.28
C ASN A 29 1.73 6.07 -5.31
N GLU A 30 0.91 6.40 -4.31
CA GLU A 30 1.30 7.33 -3.24
C GLU A 30 2.52 6.84 -2.45
N TYR A 31 2.59 5.55 -2.13
CA TYR A 31 3.76 4.97 -1.47
C TYR A 31 5.02 5.02 -2.35
N VAL A 32 4.92 4.74 -3.66
CA VAL A 32 6.05 4.82 -4.59
C VAL A 32 6.55 6.26 -4.72
N ASP A 33 5.64 7.22 -4.89
CA ASP A 33 5.99 8.64 -5.01
C ASP A 33 6.71 9.15 -3.76
N ILE A 34 6.19 8.77 -2.59
CA ILE A 34 6.78 9.18 -1.31
C ILE A 34 8.09 8.44 -1.05
N SER A 35 8.18 7.13 -1.31
CA SER A 35 9.42 6.36 -1.08
C SER A 35 10.55 6.75 -2.04
N ASN A 36 10.24 7.31 -3.21
CA ASN A 36 11.25 7.90 -4.10
C ASN A 36 11.79 9.25 -3.58
N SER A 37 11.03 9.93 -2.73
CA SER A 37 11.33 11.32 -2.30
C SER A 37 11.73 11.43 -0.83
N TYR A 38 11.47 10.40 -0.03
CA TYR A 38 11.54 10.43 1.43
C TYR A 38 12.07 9.13 2.02
N GLU A 39 12.60 9.21 3.24
CA GLU A 39 13.16 8.05 3.91
C GLU A 39 12.06 7.14 4.45
N GLU A 40 12.16 5.86 4.12
CA GLU A 40 11.26 4.82 4.60
C GLU A 40 11.71 4.27 5.96
N THR A 41 10.79 4.14 6.91
CA THR A 41 11.10 3.56 8.21
C THR A 41 11.01 2.04 8.19
N SER A 42 11.65 1.38 9.17
CA SER A 42 11.51 -0.07 9.38
C SER A 42 10.03 -0.47 9.53
N ASP A 43 9.24 0.35 10.22
CA ASP A 43 7.83 0.07 10.45
C ASP A 43 6.98 0.22 9.19
N SER A 44 7.24 1.23 8.35
CA SER A 44 6.52 1.35 7.08
C SER A 44 6.83 0.19 6.14
N LYS A 45 8.09 -0.26 6.10
CA LYS A 45 8.50 -1.44 5.32
C LYS A 45 7.80 -2.71 5.78
N LYS A 46 7.71 -2.94 7.10
CA LYS A 46 6.99 -4.11 7.66
C LYS A 46 5.50 -4.10 7.26
N MET A 47 4.85 -2.95 7.30
CA MET A 47 3.43 -2.83 6.93
C MET A 47 3.20 -3.13 5.44
N ILE A 48 4.10 -2.66 4.57
CA ILE A 48 4.06 -2.95 3.13
C ILE A 48 4.32 -4.43 2.84
N SER A 49 5.36 -5.02 3.46
CA SER A 49 5.65 -6.45 3.32
C SER A 49 4.45 -7.30 3.71
N LYS A 50 3.81 -6.99 4.84
CA LYS A 50 2.61 -7.72 5.29
C LYS A 50 1.41 -7.53 4.36
N ALA A 51 1.22 -6.33 3.81
CA ALA A 51 0.18 -6.10 2.80
C ALA A 51 0.43 -6.95 1.54
N PHE A 52 1.70 -7.16 1.17
CA PHE A 52 2.11 -7.95 0.01
C PHE A 52 1.95 -9.45 0.24
N GLU A 53 2.27 -9.94 1.44
CA GLU A 53 2.03 -11.33 1.86
C GLU A 53 0.54 -11.68 1.77
N LEU A 54 -0.34 -10.85 2.34
CA LEU A 54 -1.79 -11.07 2.31
C LEU A 54 -2.35 -11.12 0.87
N LEU A 55 -1.81 -10.30 -0.03
CA LEU A 55 -2.21 -10.33 -1.44
C LEU A 55 -1.69 -11.59 -2.15
N ALA A 56 -0.46 -12.03 -1.83
CA ALA A 56 0.17 -13.20 -2.43
C ALA A 56 -0.56 -14.49 -2.04
N GLU A 57 -1.03 -14.59 -0.80
CA GLU A 57 -1.85 -15.68 -0.27
C GLU A 57 -3.25 -15.74 -0.90
N GLY A 58 -3.64 -14.71 -1.64
CA GLY A 58 -4.97 -14.61 -2.25
C GLY A 58 -6.08 -14.42 -1.22
N GLU A 59 -5.74 -13.92 -0.02
CA GLU A 59 -6.72 -13.66 1.01
C GLU A 59 -7.69 -12.55 0.59
N VAL A 60 -8.97 -12.75 0.89
CA VAL A 60 -10.07 -11.83 0.48
C VAL A 60 -10.16 -10.60 1.40
N GLU A 61 -9.20 -10.41 2.30
CA GLU A 61 -9.22 -9.33 3.29
C GLU A 61 -8.66 -8.01 2.75
N LEU A 62 -9.21 -7.54 1.64
CA LEU A 62 -8.86 -6.28 1.00
C LEU A 62 -8.84 -5.09 1.98
N ASN A 63 -9.78 -5.07 2.92
CA ASN A 63 -9.83 -4.03 3.96
C ASN A 63 -8.59 -4.04 4.89
N LYS A 64 -8.01 -5.21 5.19
CA LYS A 64 -6.77 -5.28 5.96
C LYS A 64 -5.59 -4.80 5.14
N ILE A 65 -5.52 -5.16 3.85
CA ILE A 65 -4.49 -4.68 2.92
C ILE A 65 -4.54 -3.14 2.82
N VAL A 66 -5.73 -2.57 2.59
CA VAL A 66 -5.95 -1.10 2.59
C VAL A 66 -5.47 -0.48 3.89
N THR A 67 -5.81 -1.08 5.03
CA THR A 67 -5.44 -0.55 6.36
C THR A 67 -3.92 -0.54 6.55
N LEU A 68 -3.24 -1.63 6.20
CA LEU A 68 -1.78 -1.73 6.29
C LEU A 68 -1.09 -0.73 5.37
N MET A 69 -1.57 -0.58 4.13
CA MET A 69 -1.03 0.39 3.19
C MET A 69 -1.23 1.84 3.65
N ARG A 70 -2.42 2.18 4.17
CA ARG A 70 -2.68 3.50 4.77
C ARG A 70 -1.75 3.78 5.95
N LEU A 71 -1.53 2.80 6.81
CA LEU A 71 -0.61 2.92 7.93
C LEU A 71 0.83 3.14 7.46
N ALA A 72 1.29 2.39 6.46
CA ALA A 72 2.63 2.56 5.89
C ALA A 72 2.84 3.99 5.36
N VAL A 73 1.92 4.46 4.50
CA VAL A 73 1.97 5.83 3.95
C VAL A 73 1.92 6.87 5.06
N LYS A 74 1.05 6.68 6.06
CA LYS A 74 0.93 7.59 7.21
C LYS A 74 2.22 7.66 8.02
N ILE A 75 2.87 6.52 8.27
CA ILE A 75 4.15 6.47 9.00
C ILE A 75 5.21 7.25 8.23
N ILE A 76 5.38 6.99 6.92
CA ILE A 76 6.38 7.69 6.11
C ILE A 76 6.11 9.19 6.11
N LYS A 77 4.85 9.59 5.92
CA LYS A 77 4.45 11.01 5.98
C LYS A 77 4.78 11.64 7.33
N THR A 78 4.43 10.98 8.42
CA THR A 78 4.63 11.51 9.77
C THR A 78 6.11 11.64 10.10
N CYS A 79 6.91 10.60 9.79
CA CYS A 79 8.35 10.59 10.05
C CYS A 79 9.12 11.63 9.22
N ASN A 80 8.61 11.98 8.03
CA ASN A 80 9.21 12.98 7.14
C ASN A 80 8.55 14.37 7.28
N GLY A 81 7.71 14.59 8.29
CA GLY A 81 7.07 15.90 8.52
C GLY A 81 6.04 16.32 7.47
N LEU A 82 5.55 15.38 6.66
CA LEU A 82 4.53 15.63 5.64
C LEU A 82 3.16 15.67 6.29
N ARG A 83 2.43 16.78 6.12
CA ARG A 83 1.04 16.89 6.61
C ARG A 83 0.18 15.82 5.95
N THR A 84 -0.40 14.94 6.77
CA THR A 84 -1.53 14.10 6.36
C THR A 84 -2.77 14.98 6.31
N TRP A 85 -3.15 15.46 5.12
CA TRP A 85 -4.50 16.01 4.92
C TRP A 85 -5.50 14.86 5.01
N THR A 86 -6.06 14.65 6.19
CA THR A 86 -7.35 13.97 6.34
C THR A 86 -8.42 14.96 5.90
N LYS A 87 -8.98 14.75 4.71
CA LYS A 87 -10.28 15.34 4.33
C LYS A 87 -11.37 14.33 4.62
#